data_AF-A0A7J6T8N3-F1
#
_entry.id   AF-A0A7J6T8N3-F1
#
_cell.length_a   1.000
_cell.length_b   1.000
_cell.length_c   1.000
_cell.angle_alpha   90.00
_cell.angle_beta   90.00
_cell.angle_gamma   90.00
#
_symmetry.space_group_name_H-M   'P 1'
#
loop_
_entity.id
_entity.type
_entity.pdbx_description
1 polymer ?
#
loop_
_entity_poly.entity_id
_entity_poly.type
_entity_poly.pdbx_seq_one_letter_code
_entity_poly.pdbx_strand_id
1 'polypeptide(L)'
;MGLQEAPATGQVLSSSWKGDAAPSLAHPMWPNPSLEMARAEPFTPLASQTDRTDPSPLVKAQIGRNRARLDALWKLSSSHGISWDELDDHFVQWHAEYTHRTEQFKENLDKFRMDARDAALPYMAAQKLKFHVRRGGSWTDGLPPFAPKRIRRQGEKFIHRWRKRYIAAHFQPGNLTEYLKNKVTLHMVRREVSERCQGLEKAARLAARQEGKRLSRRVAGMSPTQTSS
;
A
#
# COMPACT_ATOMS: atom_id res chain seq x y z
N MET A 1 26.21 -2.59 -22.29
CA MET A 1 25.13 -1.60 -22.11
C MET A 1 25.32 -0.95 -20.75
N GLY A 2 25.97 0.21 -20.71
CA GLY A 2 26.15 0.98 -19.48
C GLY A 2 24.95 1.88 -19.25
N LEU A 3 24.24 1.69 -18.14
CA LEU A 3 23.27 2.67 -17.66
C LEU A 3 24.06 3.77 -16.96
N GLN A 4 24.17 4.90 -17.63
CA GLN A 4 24.76 6.12 -17.11
C GLN A 4 23.77 6.73 -16.12
N GLU A 5 24.08 6.67 -14.83
CA GLU A 5 23.35 7.40 -13.79
C GLU A 5 23.49 8.91 -14.06
N ALA A 6 22.35 9.58 -14.25
CA ALA A 6 22.30 11.02 -14.34
C ALA A 6 22.49 11.63 -12.93
N PRO A 7 23.35 12.65 -12.76
CA PRO A 7 23.45 13.36 -11.49
C PRO A 7 22.20 14.22 -11.28
N ALA A 8 21.32 13.80 -10.37
CA ALA A 8 20.18 14.58 -9.93
C ALA A 8 20.66 15.73 -9.02
N THR A 9 20.97 16.89 -9.59
CA THR A 9 21.23 18.14 -8.85
C THR A 9 19.91 18.77 -8.39
N GLY A 10 19.32 18.14 -7.38
CA GLY A 10 18.47 18.79 -6.38
C GLY A 10 18.92 18.22 -5.05
N GLN A 11 19.16 19.05 -4.04
CA GLN A 11 19.74 18.59 -2.77
C GLN A 11 18.73 17.72 -2.00
N VAL A 12 18.73 16.43 -2.30
CA VAL A 12 17.89 15.40 -1.68
C VAL A 12 18.40 15.17 -0.25
N LEU A 13 17.60 15.53 0.76
CA LEU A 13 17.96 15.24 2.15
C LEU A 13 17.68 13.76 2.44
N SER A 14 18.76 13.00 2.67
CA SER A 14 18.70 11.58 3.01
C SER A 14 17.95 11.34 4.33
N SER A 15 17.23 10.23 4.41
CA SER A 15 16.61 9.78 5.66
C SER A 15 17.67 9.29 6.65
N SER A 16 17.48 9.60 7.94
CA SER A 16 18.30 9.07 9.05
C SER A 16 18.02 7.59 9.35
N TRP A 17 16.95 7.02 8.77
CA TRP A 17 16.41 5.70 9.12
C TRP A 17 17.29 4.51 8.69
N LYS A 18 18.20 4.70 7.73
CA LYS A 18 19.10 3.63 7.22
C LYS A 18 20.47 3.55 7.94
N GLY A 19 20.66 4.27 9.05
CA GLY A 19 21.92 4.26 9.81
C GLY A 19 21.82 3.58 11.18
N ASP A 20 22.90 3.61 11.95
CA ASP A 20 23.02 3.04 13.31
C ASP A 20 22.02 3.60 14.34
N ALA A 21 21.18 4.56 13.94
CA ALA A 21 20.17 5.22 14.76
C ALA A 21 18.76 4.63 14.59
N ALA A 22 18.58 3.55 13.81
CA ALA A 22 17.29 2.87 13.71
C ALA A 22 16.89 2.31 15.11
N PRO A 23 15.66 2.55 15.59
CA PRO A 23 15.23 2.05 16.89
C PRO A 23 15.27 0.52 16.92
N SER A 24 15.75 -0.02 18.05
CA SER A 24 15.84 -1.47 18.30
C SER A 24 14.51 -2.17 17.97
N LEU A 25 14.59 -3.20 17.12
CA LEU A 25 13.49 -3.99 16.55
C LEU A 25 12.68 -4.84 17.56
N ALA A 26 12.72 -4.53 18.86
CA ALA A 26 12.16 -5.36 19.92
C ALA A 26 10.61 -5.37 19.99
N HIS A 27 9.90 -4.64 19.11
CA HIS A 27 8.44 -4.57 19.15
C HIS A 27 7.79 -5.59 18.19
N PRO A 28 6.82 -6.42 18.64
CA PRO A 28 6.21 -7.49 17.85
C PRO A 28 5.32 -7.04 16.66
N MET A 29 5.12 -5.73 16.47
CA MET A 29 4.54 -5.16 15.25
C MET A 29 5.60 -4.80 14.19
N TRP A 30 6.88 -4.93 14.51
CA TRP A 30 8.02 -4.54 13.68
C TRP A 30 8.94 -5.75 13.45
N PRO A 31 9.48 -5.94 12.24
CA PRO A 31 9.58 -4.99 11.13
C PRO A 31 8.32 -4.89 10.25
N ASN A 32 7.99 -3.67 9.79
CA ASN A 32 7.01 -3.44 8.72
C ASN A 32 7.74 -2.84 7.50
N PRO A 33 7.94 -3.62 6.42
CA PRO A 33 8.75 -3.22 5.28
C PRO A 33 8.16 -2.02 4.54
N SER A 34 6.82 -1.90 4.47
CA SER A 34 6.18 -0.77 3.78
C SER A 34 6.47 0.55 4.48
N LEU A 35 6.51 0.53 5.81
CA LEU A 35 6.81 1.73 6.56
C LEU A 35 8.31 2.05 6.57
N GLU A 36 9.17 1.04 6.62
CA GLU A 36 10.62 1.24 6.46
C GLU A 36 10.96 1.85 5.10
N MET A 37 10.30 1.38 4.04
CA MET A 37 10.41 1.99 2.70
C MET A 37 9.96 3.45 2.72
N ALA A 38 8.79 3.75 3.28
CA ALA A 38 8.29 5.13 3.37
C ALA A 38 9.24 6.02 4.18
N ARG A 39 9.79 5.53 5.29
CA ARG A 39 10.77 6.25 6.12
C ARG A 39 12.09 6.47 5.39
N ALA A 40 12.52 5.51 4.58
CA ALA A 40 13.74 5.61 3.78
C ALA A 40 13.61 6.60 2.61
N GLU A 41 12.40 6.93 2.17
CA GLU A 41 12.21 7.92 1.11
C GLU A 41 12.83 9.26 1.53
N PRO A 42 13.51 9.94 0.60
CA PRO A 42 14.09 11.24 0.90
C PRO A 42 13.02 12.32 1.08
N PHE A 43 13.40 13.40 1.74
CA PHE A 43 12.56 14.58 1.83
C PHE A 43 12.70 15.40 0.54
N THR A 44 11.67 15.36 -0.30
CA THR A 44 11.60 16.14 -1.55
C THR A 44 10.68 17.35 -1.38
N PRO A 45 11.07 18.55 -1.86
CA PRO A 45 10.15 19.67 -1.95
C PRO A 45 9.05 19.36 -2.98
N LEU A 46 7.77 19.50 -2.61
CA LEU A 46 6.61 19.24 -3.50
C LEU A 46 6.64 20.03 -4.83
N ALA A 47 7.43 21.10 -4.92
CA ALA A 47 7.44 22.03 -6.05
C ALA A 47 8.56 21.79 -7.08
N SER A 48 9.49 20.84 -6.87
CA SER A 48 10.69 20.74 -7.72
C SER A 48 10.62 19.71 -8.86
N GLN A 49 9.44 19.19 -9.21
CA GLN A 49 9.33 18.26 -10.34
C GLN A 49 9.31 18.96 -11.71
N THR A 50 9.04 20.27 -11.77
CA THR A 50 8.88 20.97 -13.06
C THR A 50 9.95 22.00 -13.37
N ASP A 51 10.74 22.49 -12.40
CA ASP A 51 11.80 23.47 -12.67
C ASP A 51 13.09 23.14 -11.90
N ARG A 52 14.21 23.18 -12.63
CA ARG A 52 15.59 22.92 -12.16
C ARG A 52 16.12 23.99 -11.19
N THR A 53 15.25 24.66 -10.45
CA THR A 53 15.63 25.72 -9.53
C THR A 53 15.90 25.11 -8.15
N ASP A 54 17.08 25.39 -7.62
CA ASP A 54 17.42 25.01 -6.24
C ASP A 54 16.34 25.49 -5.26
N PRO A 55 15.88 24.65 -4.32
CA PRO A 55 14.83 25.05 -3.40
C PRO A 55 15.29 26.22 -2.55
N SER A 56 14.42 27.22 -2.40
CA SER A 56 14.67 28.41 -1.59
C SER A 56 15.18 28.06 -0.18
N PRO A 57 16.09 28.86 0.42
CA PRO A 57 16.60 28.61 1.77
C PRO A 57 15.50 28.45 2.84
N LEU A 58 14.36 29.12 2.68
CA LEU A 58 13.20 28.96 3.57
C LEU A 58 12.59 27.56 3.49
N VAL A 59 12.49 27.01 2.27
CA VAL A 59 11.99 25.65 2.03
C VAL A 59 12.99 24.64 2.59
N LYS A 60 14.29 24.81 2.35
CA LYS A 60 15.35 23.96 2.92
C LYS A 60 15.31 23.94 4.45
N ALA A 61 15.18 25.11 5.08
CA ALA A 61 15.07 25.22 6.54
C ALA A 61 13.81 24.54 7.09
N GLN A 62 12.68 24.66 6.39
CA GLN A 62 11.44 23.99 6.78
C GLN A 62 11.57 22.47 6.67
N ILE A 63 12.16 21.95 5.58
CA ILE A 63 12.42 20.51 5.43
C ILE A 63 13.32 20.00 6.56
N GLY A 64 14.37 20.73 6.92
CA GLY A 64 15.25 20.37 8.05
C GLY A 64 14.50 20.28 9.39
N ARG A 65 13.57 21.21 9.67
CA ARG A 65 12.71 21.17 10.86
C ARG A 65 11.77 19.97 10.84
N ASN A 66 11.12 19.70 9.71
CA ASN A 66 10.20 18.57 9.55
C ASN A 66 10.95 17.24 9.77
N ARG A 67 12.16 17.10 9.23
CA ARG A 67 13.03 15.94 9.45
C ARG A 67 13.37 15.77 10.93
N ALA A 68 13.85 16.80 11.60
CA ALA A 68 14.22 16.71 13.03
C ALA A 68 13.02 16.32 13.92
N ARG A 69 11.84 16.86 13.61
CA ARG A 69 10.58 16.52 14.30
C ARG A 69 10.17 15.07 14.05
N LEU A 70 10.25 14.57 12.82
CA LEU A 70 9.95 13.17 12.50
C LEU A 70 10.95 12.21 13.16
N ASP A 71 12.24 12.53 13.14
CA ASP A 71 13.27 11.74 13.82
C ASP A 71 12.99 11.66 15.34
N ALA A 72 12.57 12.76 15.96
CA ALA A 72 12.18 12.78 17.36
C ALA A 72 10.90 11.97 17.62
N LEU A 73 9.89 12.10 16.75
CA LEU A 73 8.67 11.31 16.83
C LEU A 73 8.94 9.81 16.71
N TRP A 74 9.80 9.39 15.78
CA TRP A 74 10.12 7.97 15.64
C TRP A 74 10.84 7.39 16.84
N LYS A 75 11.64 8.19 17.56
CA LYS A 75 12.33 7.76 18.79
C LYS A 75 11.41 7.68 20.00
N LEU A 76 10.43 8.59 20.09
CA LEU A 76 9.59 8.75 21.28
C LEU A 76 8.23 8.08 21.17
N SER A 77 7.73 7.84 19.95
CA SER A 77 6.37 7.36 19.73
C SER A 77 6.31 5.83 19.81
N SER A 78 6.03 5.33 21.01
CA SER A 78 5.52 3.96 21.20
C SER A 78 4.08 3.80 20.68
N SER A 79 3.33 4.91 20.63
CA SER A 79 1.99 4.96 20.06
C SER A 79 2.06 5.12 18.54
N HIS A 80 1.24 4.37 17.80
CA HIS A 80 1.28 4.37 16.34
C HIS A 80 0.42 5.50 15.73
N GLY A 81 0.06 6.49 16.55
CA GLY A 81 -0.75 7.64 16.16
C GLY A 81 -2.21 7.34 15.86
N ILE A 82 -2.68 6.12 16.13
CA ILE A 82 -4.07 5.68 15.96
C ILE A 82 -4.72 5.52 17.33
N SER A 83 -5.96 5.97 17.49
CA SER A 83 -6.71 5.79 18.74
C SER A 83 -7.28 4.38 18.85
N TRP A 84 -7.67 3.98 20.07
CA TRP A 84 -8.42 2.73 20.27
C TRP A 84 -9.79 2.78 19.58
N ASP A 85 -10.47 3.92 19.63
CA ASP A 85 -11.77 4.10 18.96
C ASP A 85 -11.67 3.87 17.44
N GLU A 86 -10.60 4.38 16.80
CA GLU A 86 -10.39 4.19 15.36
C GLU A 86 -10.04 2.72 15.00
N LEU A 87 -9.34 2.02 15.89
CA LEU A 87 -9.12 0.57 15.73
C LEU A 87 -10.41 -0.24 15.88
N ASP A 88 -11.26 0.14 16.83
CA ASP A 88 -12.56 -0.49 17.03
C ASP A 88 -13.48 -0.25 15.82
N ASP A 89 -13.49 0.95 15.26
CA ASP A 89 -14.21 1.25 14.01
C ASP A 89 -13.74 0.36 12.85
N HIS A 90 -12.42 0.17 12.71
CA HIS A 90 -11.87 -0.75 11.71
C HIS A 90 -12.26 -2.20 11.96
N PHE A 91 -12.32 -2.64 13.22
CA PHE A 91 -12.83 -3.96 13.56
C PHE A 91 -14.31 -4.12 13.19
N VAL A 92 -15.15 -3.14 13.52
CA VAL A 92 -16.59 -3.14 13.20
C VAL A 92 -16.79 -3.20 11.68
N GLN A 93 -16.03 -2.42 10.92
CA GLN A 93 -16.06 -2.46 9.45
C GLN A 93 -15.67 -3.84 8.91
N TRP A 94 -14.58 -4.42 9.41
CA TRP A 94 -14.12 -5.75 9.01
C TRP A 94 -15.18 -6.83 9.30
N HIS A 95 -15.83 -6.74 10.48
CA HIS A 95 -16.88 -7.68 10.86
C HIS A 95 -18.16 -7.49 10.03
N ALA A 96 -18.52 -6.26 9.70
CA ALA A 96 -19.64 -5.96 8.81
C ALA A 96 -19.39 -6.55 7.40
N GLU A 97 -18.19 -6.38 6.86
CA GLU A 97 -17.80 -6.98 5.57
C GLU A 97 -17.82 -8.52 5.61
N TYR A 98 -17.35 -9.13 6.69
CA TYR A 98 -17.42 -10.58 6.91
C TYR A 98 -18.87 -11.08 6.86
N THR A 99 -19.75 -10.40 7.59
CA THR A 99 -21.17 -10.74 7.69
C THR A 99 -21.83 -10.61 6.33
N HIS A 100 -21.61 -9.48 5.66
CA HIS A 100 -22.15 -9.20 4.34
C HIS A 100 -21.74 -10.24 3.29
N ARG A 101 -20.44 -10.59 3.21
CA ARG A 101 -19.97 -11.62 2.26
C ARG A 101 -20.51 -13.00 2.60
N THR A 102 -20.71 -13.28 3.88
CA THR A 102 -21.30 -14.55 4.32
C THR A 102 -22.77 -14.64 3.90
N GLU A 103 -23.51 -13.55 3.99
CA GLU A 103 -24.89 -13.44 3.51
C GLU A 103 -24.98 -13.56 1.99
N GLN A 104 -24.17 -12.80 1.25
CA GLN A 104 -24.09 -12.91 -0.21
C GLN A 104 -23.79 -14.34 -0.68
N PHE A 105 -22.90 -15.05 0.03
CA PHE A 105 -22.62 -16.45 -0.29
C PHE A 105 -23.84 -17.36 -0.05
N LYS A 106 -24.63 -17.11 1.01
CA LYS A 106 -25.85 -17.86 1.31
C LYS A 106 -26.95 -17.58 0.29
N GLU A 107 -27.16 -16.32 -0.07
CA GLU A 107 -28.16 -15.91 -1.08
C GLU A 107 -27.85 -16.53 -2.44
N ASN A 108 -26.58 -16.61 -2.81
CA ASN A 108 -26.13 -17.20 -4.08
C ASN A 108 -25.84 -18.71 -3.99
N LEU A 109 -26.23 -19.39 -2.90
CA LEU A 109 -25.85 -20.78 -2.67
C LEU A 109 -26.36 -21.72 -3.77
N ASP A 110 -27.56 -21.49 -4.29
CA ASP A 110 -28.13 -22.33 -5.34
C ASP A 110 -27.41 -22.16 -6.67
N LYS A 111 -26.98 -20.95 -7.00
CA LYS A 111 -26.08 -20.69 -8.14
C LYS A 111 -24.77 -21.46 -7.97
N PHE A 112 -24.12 -21.34 -6.81
CA PHE A 112 -22.90 -22.10 -6.52
C PHE A 112 -23.10 -23.62 -6.58
N ARG A 113 -24.29 -24.13 -6.23
CA ARG A 113 -24.62 -25.56 -6.36
C ARG A 113 -24.70 -26.00 -7.82
N MET A 114 -25.28 -25.20 -8.69
CA MET A 114 -25.31 -25.47 -10.13
C MET A 114 -23.90 -25.45 -10.72
N ASP A 115 -23.15 -24.36 -10.49
CA ASP A 115 -21.77 -24.23 -10.95
C ASP A 115 -20.87 -25.37 -10.44
N ALA A 116 -21.04 -25.77 -9.17
CA ALA A 116 -20.28 -26.87 -8.58
C ALA A 116 -20.63 -28.23 -9.18
N ARG A 117 -21.89 -28.45 -9.57
CA ARG A 117 -22.31 -29.66 -10.27
C ARG A 117 -21.70 -29.72 -11.67
N ASP A 118 -21.73 -28.61 -12.39
CA ASP A 118 -21.19 -28.49 -13.75
C ASP A 118 -19.67 -28.65 -13.76
N ALA A 119 -18.98 -28.17 -12.72
CA ALA A 119 -17.54 -28.39 -12.53
C ALA A 119 -17.21 -29.83 -12.08
N ALA A 120 -18.11 -30.49 -11.32
CA ALA A 120 -17.82 -31.79 -10.73
C ALA A 120 -17.73 -32.92 -11.76
N LEU A 121 -18.61 -32.94 -12.76
CA LEU A 121 -18.62 -33.99 -13.77
C LEU A 121 -17.31 -34.06 -14.60
N PRO A 122 -16.84 -32.97 -15.25
CA PRO A 122 -15.60 -33.00 -16.03
C PRO A 122 -14.38 -33.27 -15.15
N TYR A 123 -14.34 -32.72 -13.93
CA TYR A 123 -13.27 -33.00 -12.98
C TYR A 123 -13.17 -34.50 -12.64
N MET A 124 -14.30 -35.13 -12.32
CA MET A 124 -14.35 -36.54 -11.98
C MET A 124 -14.03 -37.43 -13.19
N ALA A 125 -14.55 -37.09 -14.37
CA ALA A 125 -14.27 -37.80 -15.61
C ALA A 125 -12.76 -37.79 -15.90
N ALA A 126 -12.12 -36.62 -15.81
CA ALA A 126 -10.68 -36.49 -15.97
C ALA A 126 -9.89 -37.31 -14.93
N GLN A 127 -10.32 -37.35 -13.67
CA GLN A 127 -9.67 -38.18 -12.64
C GLN A 127 -9.80 -39.68 -12.93
N LYS A 128 -10.98 -40.13 -13.34
CA LYS A 128 -11.22 -41.55 -13.66
C LYS A 128 -10.45 -41.97 -14.90
N LEU A 129 -10.37 -41.12 -15.92
CA LEU A 129 -9.58 -41.37 -17.12
C LEU A 129 -8.08 -41.46 -16.81
N LYS A 130 -7.55 -40.52 -16.01
CA LYS A 130 -6.16 -40.58 -15.53
C LYS A 130 -5.86 -41.88 -14.77
N PHE A 131 -6.81 -42.36 -13.97
CA PHE A 131 -6.64 -43.62 -13.23
C PHE A 131 -6.72 -44.85 -14.13
N HIS A 132 -7.61 -44.84 -15.12
CA HIS A 132 -7.76 -45.90 -16.12
C HIS A 132 -6.48 -46.08 -16.95
N VAL A 133 -5.94 -44.97 -17.45
CA VAL A 133 -4.67 -44.96 -18.22
C VAL A 133 -3.51 -45.49 -17.38
N ARG A 134 -3.43 -45.13 -16.10
CA ARG A 134 -2.40 -45.67 -15.19
C ARG A 134 -2.50 -47.19 -14.99
N ARG A 135 -3.65 -47.80 -15.25
CA ARG A 135 -3.85 -49.26 -15.16
C ARG A 135 -3.71 -49.97 -16.51
N GLY A 136 -3.20 -49.28 -17.54
CA GLY A 136 -3.00 -49.85 -18.89
C GLY A 136 -4.15 -49.62 -19.85
N GLY A 137 -5.14 -48.79 -19.49
CA GLY A 137 -6.22 -48.38 -20.41
C GLY A 137 -5.82 -47.27 -21.38
N SER A 138 -6.67 -46.99 -22.38
CA SER A 138 -6.48 -45.88 -23.33
C SER A 138 -7.17 -44.59 -22.88
N TRP A 139 -6.69 -43.45 -23.38
CA TRP A 139 -7.33 -42.13 -23.22
C TRP A 139 -8.65 -42.00 -24.00
N THR A 140 -8.87 -42.86 -24.99
CA THR A 140 -10.06 -42.86 -25.86
C THR A 140 -11.15 -43.80 -25.39
N ASP A 141 -10.92 -44.53 -24.30
CA ASP A 141 -11.88 -45.52 -23.81
C ASP A 141 -13.14 -44.84 -23.23
N GLY A 142 -14.31 -45.32 -23.67
CA GLY A 142 -15.60 -44.89 -23.13
C GLY A 142 -15.77 -45.37 -21.69
N LEU A 143 -15.65 -44.47 -20.73
CA LEU A 143 -15.83 -44.79 -19.32
C LEU A 143 -17.31 -44.70 -18.91
N PRO A 144 -17.81 -45.61 -18.05
CA PRO A 144 -19.21 -45.56 -17.64
C PRO A 144 -19.50 -44.28 -16.85
N PRO A 145 -20.75 -43.75 -16.95
CA PRO A 145 -21.13 -42.50 -16.31
C PRO A 145 -21.08 -42.60 -14.78
N PHE A 146 -20.95 -41.46 -14.11
CA PHE A 146 -20.99 -41.42 -12.65
C PHE A 146 -22.43 -41.41 -12.12
N ALA A 147 -22.66 -42.13 -11.01
CA ALA A 147 -23.92 -42.04 -10.30
C ALA A 147 -24.19 -40.59 -9.81
N PRO A 148 -25.42 -40.07 -9.92
CA PRO A 148 -25.77 -38.70 -9.52
C PRO A 148 -25.37 -38.35 -8.08
N LYS A 149 -25.51 -39.30 -7.14
CA LYS A 149 -25.12 -39.13 -5.73
C LYS A 149 -23.63 -38.79 -5.58
N ARG A 150 -22.76 -39.37 -6.42
CA ARG A 150 -21.30 -39.14 -6.36
C ARG A 150 -20.94 -37.76 -6.90
N ILE A 151 -21.61 -37.31 -7.96
CA ILE A 151 -21.47 -35.95 -8.50
C ILE A 151 -21.90 -34.93 -7.44
N ARG A 152 -23.04 -35.15 -6.77
CA ARG A 152 -23.52 -34.27 -5.70
C ARG A 152 -22.50 -34.14 -4.56
N ARG A 153 -21.97 -35.26 -4.06
CA ARG A 153 -20.92 -35.25 -3.01
C ARG A 153 -19.66 -34.50 -3.43
N GLN A 154 -19.28 -34.59 -4.70
CA GLN A 154 -18.13 -33.85 -5.20
C GLN A 154 -18.44 -32.35 -5.34
N GLY A 155 -19.65 -32.00 -5.79
CA GLY A 155 -20.14 -30.63 -5.81
C GLY A 155 -20.12 -29.98 -4.42
N GLU A 156 -20.59 -30.69 -3.38
CA GLU A 156 -20.53 -30.23 -1.99
C GLU A 156 -19.09 -29.91 -1.54
N LYS A 157 -18.10 -30.73 -1.95
CA LYS A 157 -16.68 -30.44 -1.70
C LYS A 157 -16.20 -29.18 -2.41
N PHE A 158 -16.66 -28.93 -3.64
CA PHE A 158 -16.35 -27.68 -4.35
C PHE A 158 -16.94 -26.48 -3.64
N ILE A 159 -18.23 -26.53 -3.26
CA ILE A 159 -18.89 -25.45 -2.51
C ILE A 159 -18.13 -25.17 -1.21
N HIS A 160 -17.74 -26.20 -0.45
CA HIS A 160 -16.95 -26.01 0.76
C HIS A 160 -15.61 -25.31 0.48
N ARG A 161 -14.87 -25.73 -0.56
CA ARG A 161 -13.61 -25.10 -0.96
C ARG A 161 -13.81 -23.67 -1.45
N TRP A 162 -14.86 -23.41 -2.19
CA TRP A 162 -15.20 -22.08 -2.70
C TRP A 162 -15.59 -21.15 -1.55
N ARG A 163 -16.43 -21.60 -0.62
CA ARG A 163 -16.73 -20.86 0.62
C ARG A 163 -15.46 -20.54 1.40
N LYS A 164 -14.56 -21.53 1.54
CA LYS A 164 -13.27 -21.33 2.21
C LYS A 164 -12.41 -20.28 1.51
N ARG A 165 -12.36 -20.27 0.17
CA ARG A 165 -11.62 -19.25 -0.59
C ARG A 165 -12.29 -17.88 -0.58
N TYR A 166 -13.60 -17.83 -0.68
CA TYR A 166 -14.38 -16.60 -0.81
C TYR A 166 -14.47 -15.83 0.52
N ILE A 167 -14.68 -16.56 1.62
CA ILE A 167 -14.84 -15.97 2.97
C ILE A 167 -13.58 -16.24 3.79
N ALA A 168 -13.28 -17.51 4.04
CA ALA A 168 -12.26 -17.85 5.02
C ALA A 168 -10.83 -17.45 4.60
N ALA A 169 -10.53 -17.21 3.32
CA ALA A 169 -9.20 -16.72 2.93
C ALA A 169 -8.95 -15.27 3.36
N HIS A 170 -10.00 -14.49 3.61
CA HIS A 170 -9.90 -13.08 3.96
C HIS A 170 -10.26 -12.81 5.43
N PHE A 171 -11.09 -13.65 6.05
CA PHE A 171 -11.64 -13.39 7.39
C PHE A 171 -11.23 -14.41 8.45
N GLN A 172 -9.98 -14.89 8.46
CA GLN A 172 -9.45 -15.69 9.58
C GLN A 172 -8.97 -14.79 10.73
N PRO A 173 -8.87 -15.31 11.97
CA PRO A 173 -8.30 -14.56 13.09
C PRO A 173 -6.90 -13.98 12.81
N GLY A 174 -6.05 -14.71 12.10
CA GLY A 174 -4.73 -14.20 11.68
C GLY A 174 -4.82 -13.01 10.73
N ASN A 175 -5.84 -12.98 9.88
CA ASN A 175 -6.04 -11.92 8.90
C ASN A 175 -6.64 -10.65 9.54
N LEU A 176 -7.38 -10.76 10.64
CA LEU A 176 -7.81 -9.57 11.38
C LEU A 176 -6.60 -8.83 11.93
N THR A 177 -5.66 -9.55 12.55
CA THR A 177 -4.40 -8.97 13.02
C THR A 177 -3.64 -8.31 11.89
N GLU A 178 -3.51 -8.97 10.73
CA GLU A 178 -2.86 -8.41 9.55
C GLU A 178 -3.60 -7.17 9.01
N TYR A 179 -4.93 -7.23 8.93
CA TYR A 179 -5.78 -6.13 8.51
C TYR A 179 -5.59 -4.90 9.41
N LEU A 180 -5.68 -5.07 10.73
CA LEU A 180 -5.48 -3.99 11.69
C LEU A 180 -4.05 -3.46 11.61
N LYS A 181 -3.03 -4.33 11.54
CA LYS A 181 -1.64 -3.91 11.31
C LYS A 181 -1.51 -3.05 10.05
N ASN A 182 -2.17 -3.43 8.95
CA ASN A 182 -2.15 -2.67 7.71
C ASN A 182 -2.82 -1.29 7.87
N LYS A 183 -3.93 -1.20 8.62
CA LYS A 183 -4.60 0.08 8.92
C LYS A 183 -3.70 1.00 9.76
N VAL A 184 -3.10 0.47 10.82
CA VAL A 184 -2.13 1.19 11.66
C VAL A 184 -0.97 1.71 10.80
N THR A 185 -0.42 0.85 9.95
CA THR A 185 0.70 1.18 9.07
C THR A 185 0.31 2.29 8.09
N LEU A 186 -0.86 2.17 7.46
CA LEU A 186 -1.37 3.17 6.53
C LEU A 186 -1.60 4.52 7.23
N HIS A 187 -2.14 4.51 8.45
CA HIS A 187 -2.33 5.71 9.26
C HIS A 187 -0.98 6.39 9.56
N MET A 188 0.02 5.60 9.98
CA MET A 188 1.37 6.10 10.21
C MET A 188 2.00 6.68 8.94
N VAL A 189 1.94 5.98 7.80
CA VAL A 189 2.46 6.49 6.52
C VAL A 189 1.78 7.79 6.14
N ARG A 190 0.44 7.88 6.24
CA ARG A 190 -0.31 9.11 5.95
C ARG A 190 0.14 10.27 6.84
N ARG A 191 0.32 10.02 8.14
CA ARG A 191 0.82 11.01 9.08
C ARG A 191 2.23 11.47 8.71
N GLU A 192 3.14 10.53 8.43
CA GLU A 192 4.51 10.84 8.02
C GLU A 192 4.55 11.66 6.73
N VAL A 193 3.77 11.28 5.72
CA VAL A 193 3.61 12.03 4.46
C VAL A 193 3.07 13.43 4.73
N SER A 194 2.04 13.55 5.58
CA SER A 194 1.47 14.84 5.96
C SER A 194 2.50 15.74 6.66
N GLU A 195 3.28 15.20 7.59
CA GLU A 195 4.33 15.93 8.31
C GLU A 195 5.49 16.33 7.39
N ARG A 196 5.84 15.46 6.41
CA ARG A 196 6.81 15.80 5.35
C ARG A 196 6.33 17.01 4.54
N CYS A 197 5.05 17.06 4.22
CA CYS A 197 4.45 18.15 3.45
C CYS A 197 4.10 19.38 4.29
N GLN A 198 4.06 19.26 5.62
CA GLN A 198 3.54 20.31 6.49
C GLN A 198 4.37 21.58 6.40
N GLY A 199 3.69 22.71 6.19
CA GLY A 199 4.32 24.03 6.12
C GLY A 199 5.15 24.28 4.86
N LEU A 200 5.31 23.30 3.96
CA LEU A 200 6.05 23.47 2.71
C LEU A 200 5.35 24.48 1.79
N GLU A 201 4.02 24.43 1.67
CA GLU A 201 3.27 25.40 0.86
C GLU A 201 3.42 26.83 1.39
N LYS A 202 3.35 27.00 2.71
CA LYS A 202 3.51 28.31 3.35
C LYS A 202 4.93 28.83 3.17
N ALA A 203 5.94 27.97 3.34
CA ALA A 203 7.34 28.31 3.10
C ALA A 203 7.60 28.67 1.63
N ALA A 204 7.02 27.92 0.68
CA ALA A 204 7.12 28.18 -0.75
C ALA A 204 6.45 29.52 -1.14
N ARG A 205 5.24 29.80 -0.63
CA ARG A 205 4.55 31.09 -0.85
C ARG A 205 5.36 32.27 -0.30
N LEU A 206 5.96 32.12 0.89
CA LEU A 206 6.81 33.15 1.49
C LEU A 206 8.10 33.36 0.70
N ALA A 207 8.72 32.28 0.21
CA ALA A 207 9.89 32.34 -0.67
C ALA A 207 9.58 33.10 -1.96
N ALA A 208 8.51 32.74 -2.67
CA ALA A 208 8.08 33.42 -3.90
C ALA A 208 7.82 34.92 -3.67
N ARG A 209 7.22 35.29 -2.53
CA ARG A 209 7.01 36.70 -2.16
C ARG A 209 8.32 37.45 -1.90
N GLN A 210 9.34 36.80 -1.34
CA GLN A 210 10.65 37.41 -1.12
C GLN A 210 11.42 37.59 -2.43
N GLU A 211 11.33 36.64 -3.35
CA GLU A 211 11.94 36.73 -4.68
C GLU A 211 11.32 37.85 -5.54
N GLY A 212 9.99 37.96 -5.56
CA GLY A 212 9.31 39.06 -6.26
C GLY A 212 9.75 40.44 -5.75
N LYS A 213 9.86 40.62 -4.42
CA LYS A 213 10.37 41.87 -3.83
C LYS A 213 11.82 42.17 -4.20
N ARG A 214 12.68 41.15 -4.32
CA ARG A 214 14.07 41.31 -4.74
C ARG A 214 14.17 41.74 -6.20
N LEU A 215 13.38 41.14 -7.09
CA LEU A 215 13.33 41.49 -8.51
C LEU A 215 12.85 42.92 -8.71
N SER A 216 11.78 43.35 -8.03
CA SER A 216 11.28 44.73 -8.11
C SER A 216 12.32 45.76 -7.64
N ARG A 217 13.09 45.48 -6.58
CA ARG A 217 14.19 46.36 -6.14
C ARG A 217 15.35 46.42 -7.15
N ARG A 218 15.64 45.30 -7.83
CA ARG A 218 16.72 45.24 -8.82
C ARG A 218 16.38 46.04 -10.07
N VAL A 219 15.13 46.00 -10.51
CA VAL A 219 14.63 46.81 -11.64
C VAL A 219 14.58 48.29 -11.26
N ALA A 220 14.13 48.64 -10.05
CA ALA A 220 14.10 50.03 -9.59
C ALA A 220 15.49 50.65 -9.37
N GLY A 221 16.53 49.84 -9.18
CA GLY A 221 17.93 50.28 -9.04
C GLY A 221 18.70 50.40 -10.36
N MET A 222 18.12 49.99 -11.49
CA MET A 222 18.69 50.24 -12.82
C MET A 222 18.20 51.60 -13.31
N SER A 223 18.84 52.66 -12.83
CA SER A 223 18.69 54.00 -13.39
C SER A 223 19.04 53.95 -14.89
N PRO A 224 18.24 54.57 -15.79
CA PRO A 224 18.56 54.62 -17.20
C PRO A 224 19.84 55.45 -17.35
N THR A 225 20.96 54.78 -17.64
CA THR A 225 22.19 55.44 -18.07
C THR A 225 21.84 56.26 -19.30
N GLN A 226 21.95 57.57 -19.14
CA GLN A 226 21.71 58.58 -20.14
C GLN A 226 22.48 58.23 -21.41
N THR A 227 21.77 57.93 -22.49
CA THR A 227 22.31 58.03 -23.85
C THR A 227 22.40 59.51 -24.19
N SER A 228 23.48 60.15 -23.74
CA SER A 228 23.89 61.46 -24.23
C SER A 228 24.66 61.29 -25.54
N SER A 229 24.21 62.09 -26.51
CA SER A 229 24.59 62.22 -27.90
C SER A 229 26.06 62.45 -28.19
#